data_AF-A0A349S5E5-F1
#
_entry.id   AF-A0A349S5E5-F1
#
_cell.length_a   1.000
_cell.length_b   1.000
_cell.length_c   1.000
_cell.angle_alpha   90.00
_cell.angle_beta   90.00
_cell.angle_gamma   90.00
#
_symmetry.space_group_name_H-M   'P 1'
#
loop_
_entity.id
_entity.type
_entity.pdbx_description
1 polymer ?
#
loop_
_entity_poly.entity_id
_entity_poly.type
_entity_poly.pdbx_seq_one_letter_code
_entity_poly.pdbx_strand_id
1 'polypeptide(L)' 'TLPLHILLTKADKLRRGAAITTLKQVDKDLEQHHIMATSQLFSSHNQQGKIDTVSQLNQWFNTSL' A
#
# COMPACT_ATOMS: atom_id res chain seq x y z
N THR A 1 -5.32 -5.28 18.16
CA THR A 1 -5.80 -5.53 16.79
C THR A 1 -4.60 -5.90 15.93
N LEU A 2 -4.79 -6.72 14.89
CA LEU A 2 -3.70 -7.06 13.97
C LEU A 2 -3.49 -5.87 13.00
N PRO A 3 -2.27 -5.32 12.85
CA PRO A 3 -2.02 -4.27 11.86
C PRO A 3 -2.19 -4.82 10.43
N LEU A 4 -2.76 -4.01 9.55
CA LEU A 4 -3.00 -4.35 8.15
C LEU A 4 -2.41 -3.29 7.22
N HIS A 5 -1.64 -3.73 6.23
CA HIS A 5 -1.13 -2.89 5.16
C HIS A 5 -1.44 -3.52 3.80
N ILE A 6 -2.03 -2.76 2.89
CA ILE A 6 -2.57 -3.25 1.62
C ILE A 6 -1.65 -2.79 0.47
N LEU A 7 -1.18 -3.75 -0.31
CA LEU A 7 -0.42 -3.49 -1.53
C LEU A 7 -1.32 -3.61 -2.75
N LEU A 8 -1.55 -2.49 -3.46
CA LEU A 8 -2.22 -2.49 -4.75
C LEU A 8 -1.21 -2.93 -5.82
N THR A 9 -1.10 -4.25 -6.00
CA THR A 9 -0.11 -4.86 -6.89
C THR A 9 -0.36 -4.57 -8.38
N LYS A 10 0.69 -4.77 -9.21
CA LYS A 10 0.67 -4.55 -10.66
C LYS A 10 0.30 -3.10 -11.04
N ALA A 11 0.69 -2.13 -10.21
CA ALA A 11 0.45 -0.71 -10.48
C ALA A 11 1.05 -0.24 -11.83
N ASP A 12 2.06 -0.94 -12.36
CA ASP A 12 2.64 -0.71 -13.69
C ASP A 12 1.65 -0.89 -14.85
N LYS A 13 0.53 -1.59 -14.63
CA LYS A 13 -0.50 -1.80 -15.66
C LYS A 13 -1.45 -0.61 -15.79
N LEU A 14 -1.35 0.38 -14.92
CA LEU A 14 -2.19 1.56 -14.92
C LEU A 14 -1.36 2.81 -15.26
N ARG A 15 -2.00 3.75 -15.96
CA ARG A 15 -1.45 5.12 -16.05
C ARG A 15 -1.40 5.72 -14.65
N ARG A 16 -0.41 6.58 -14.38
CA ARG A 16 -0.21 7.22 -13.06
C ARG A 16 -1.50 7.80 -12.46
N GLY A 17 -2.29 8.50 -13.26
CA GLY A 17 -3.58 9.05 -12.82
C GLY A 17 -4.56 7.98 -12.36
N ALA A 18 -4.75 6.92 -13.16
CA ALA A 18 -5.64 5.81 -12.82
C ALA A 18 -5.17 5.08 -11.55
N ALA A 19 -3.86 4.83 -11.41
CA ALA A 19 -3.30 4.22 -10.20
C ALA A 19 -3.58 5.04 -8.93
N ILE A 20 -3.38 6.37 -8.99
CA ILE A 20 -3.68 7.27 -7.86
C ILE A 20 -5.18 7.29 -7.56
N THR A 21 -6.04 7.33 -8.58
CA THR A 21 -7.49 7.27 -8.38
C THR A 21 -7.91 5.98 -7.69
N THR A 22 -7.38 4.82 -8.11
CA THR A 22 -7.65 3.54 -7.46
C THR A 22 -7.18 3.52 -6.01
N LEU A 23 -5.98 4.04 -5.72
CA LEU A 23 -5.48 4.15 -4.35
C LEU A 23 -6.44 4.95 -3.46
N LYS A 24 -6.86 6.14 -3.92
CA LYS A 24 -7.81 6.99 -3.19
C LYS A 24 -9.17 6.32 -2.99
N GLN A 25 -9.63 5.53 -3.95
CA GLN A 25 -10.88 4.78 -3.82
C GLN A 25 -10.75 3.72 -2.73
N VAL A 26 -9.64 2.97 -2.70
CA VAL A 26 -9.38 1.98 -1.65
C VAL A 26 -9.31 2.65 -0.29
N ASP A 27 -8.60 3.76 -0.15
CA ASP A 27 -8.51 4.51 1.12
C ASP A 27 -9.90 4.94 1.62
N LYS A 28 -10.74 5.47 0.71
CA LYS A 28 -12.13 5.84 1.03
C LYS A 28 -12.96 4.63 1.46
N ASP A 29 -12.83 3.50 0.77
CA ASP A 29 -13.58 2.29 1.11
C ASP A 29 -13.18 1.77 2.51
N LEU A 30 -11.88 1.82 2.85
CA LEU A 30 -11.39 1.47 4.19
C LEU A 30 -12.00 2.36 5.27
N GLU A 31 -12.04 3.67 5.04
CA GLU A 31 -12.69 4.64 5.94
C GLU A 31 -14.19 4.34 6.12
N GLN A 32 -14.91 4.13 5.01
CA GLN A 32 -16.35 3.83 5.03
C GLN A 32 -16.67 2.55 5.80
N HIS A 33 -15.80 1.55 5.71
CA HIS A 33 -15.95 0.28 6.43
C HIS A 33 -15.31 0.27 7.83
N HIS A 34 -14.78 1.41 8.31
CA HIS A 34 -14.09 1.52 9.60
C HIS A 34 -12.93 0.50 9.76
N ILE A 35 -12.25 0.19 8.66
CA ILE A 35 -11.11 -0.73 8.65
C ILE A 35 -9.84 0.09 8.87
N MET A 36 -9.18 -0.12 10.02
CA MET A 36 -7.88 0.50 10.29
C MET A 36 -6.77 -0.21 9.53
N ALA A 37 -6.49 0.26 8.33
CA ALA A 37 -5.41 -0.22 7.48
C ALA A 37 -4.76 0.94 6.72
N THR A 38 -3.52 0.74 6.30
CA THR A 38 -2.83 1.64 5.35
C THR A 38 -2.78 0.97 3.97
N SER A 39 -2.65 1.76 2.90
CA SER A 39 -2.56 1.22 1.54
C SER A 39 -1.46 1.93 0.73
N GLN A 40 -0.86 1.24 -0.25
CA GLN A 40 0.13 1.81 -1.17
C GLN A 40 0.05 1.18 -2.56
N LEU A 41 0.55 1.90 -3.57
CA LEU A 41 0.83 1.31 -4.89
C LEU A 41 2.06 0.41 -4.82
N PHE A 42 2.00 -0.73 -5.53
CA PHE A 42 3.11 -1.66 -5.61
C PHE A 42 3.28 -2.26 -7.01
N SER A 43 4.52 -2.32 -7.49
CA SER A 43 4.86 -3.05 -8.72
C SER A 43 6.19 -3.77 -8.54
N SER A 44 6.16 -5.10 -8.61
CA SER A 44 7.39 -5.91 -8.64
C SER A 44 8.22 -5.63 -9.89
N HIS A 45 7.57 -5.37 -11.04
CA HIS A 45 8.24 -5.13 -12.30
C HIS A 45 9.02 -3.80 -12.28
N ASN A 46 8.39 -2.73 -11.77
CA ASN A 46 8.99 -1.40 -11.71
C ASN A 46 9.71 -1.10 -10.39
N GLN A 47 9.76 -2.07 -9.47
CA GLN A 47 10.24 -1.91 -8.09
C GLN A 47 9.55 -0.76 -7.30
N GLN A 48 8.38 -0.33 -7.76
CA GLN A 48 7.61 0.72 -7.11
C GLN A 48 7.06 0.21 -5.77
N GLY A 49 7.24 1.01 -4.70
CA GLY A 49 6.71 0.72 -3.38
C GLY A 49 7.54 -0.26 -2.54
N LYS A 50 8.63 -0.83 -3.10
CA LYS A 50 9.51 -1.77 -2.39
C LYS A 50 10.08 -1.18 -1.09
N ILE A 51 10.58 0.05 -1.14
CA ILE A 51 11.21 0.71 0.01
C ILE A 51 10.17 0.90 1.12
N ASP A 52 8.98 1.40 0.78
CA ASP A 52 7.90 1.63 1.73
C ASP A 52 7.41 0.32 2.37
N THR A 53 7.28 -0.75 1.58
CA THR A 53 6.90 -2.07 2.08
C THR A 53 7.95 -2.62 3.07
N VAL A 54 9.24 -2.50 2.75
CA VAL A 54 10.32 -2.92 3.66
C VAL A 54 10.30 -2.09 4.95
N SER A 55 10.08 -0.77 4.85
CA SER A 55 9.92 0.11 6.01
C SER A 55 8.73 -0.31 6.90
N GLN A 56 7.58 -0.61 6.30
CA GLN A 56 6.40 -1.08 7.03
C GLN A 56 6.66 -2.42 7.74
N LEU A 57 7.36 -3.35 7.09
CA LEU A 57 7.76 -4.62 7.70
C LEU A 57 8.74 -4.39 8.86
N ASN A 58 9.76 -3.54 8.69
CA ASN A 58 10.70 -3.20 9.76
C ASN A 58 9.99 -2.60 10.97
N GLN A 59 9.00 -1.73 10.74
CA GLN A 59 8.16 -1.18 11.80
C GLN A 59 7.39 -2.28 12.55
N TRP A 60 6.83 -3.26 11.84
CA TRP A 60 6.10 -4.36 12.49
C TRP A 60 7.01 -5.33 13.25
N PHE A 61 8.20 -5.60 12.72
CA PHE A 61 9.17 -6.49 13.35
C PHE A 61 10.03 -5.78 14.40
N ASN A 62 9.83 -4.48 14.64
CA ASN A 62 10.65 -3.65 15.54
C ASN A 62 12.15 -3.79 15.27
N THR A 63 12.53 -3.99 14.02
CA THR A 63 13.94 -4.15 13.64
C THR A 63 14.51 -2.77 13.36
N SER A 64 15.51 -2.35 14.16
CA SER A 64 16.33 -1.18 13.83
C SER A 64 17.25 -1.54 12.67
N LEU A 65 16.92 -1.06 11.46
CA LEU A 65 17.82 -1.05 10.30
C LEU A 65 18.21 0.39 9.98
#